data_AF-A0A8J3A0M3-F1
#
_entry.id   AF-A0A8J3A0M3-F1
#
_cell.length_a   1.000
_cell.length_b   1.000
_cell.length_c   1.000
_cell.angle_alpha   90.00
_cell.angle_beta   90.00
_cell.angle_gamma   90.00
#
_symmetry.space_group_name_H-M   'P 1'
#
loop_
_entity.id
_entity.type
_entity.pdbx_description
1 polymer ?
#
loop_
_entity_poly.entity_id
_entity_poly.type
_entity_poly.pdbx_seq_one_letter_code
_entity_poly.pdbx_strand_id
1 'polypeptide(L)'
;MKKDRPTKPFTATALVAGALGLFSLGACKLQGSAAEGPPADAAVSEAQTVSSYFSIYAYGPTKVMYPVEGQKAALLLEFPNESKSISASGKLFVFAEDASEDMIQVWWNNQYSDALFPNVAKPVETITLGNRLEIVSAEMTGTERPREDQSYDVMAVTYRIANVPTERFTLEGFEGETTVYVMMEGKRP
;
A
#
# COMPACT_ATOMS: atom_id res chain seq x y z
N MET A 1 -44.49 -7.00 20.35
CA MET A 1 -45.12 -5.85 19.65
C MET A 1 -44.46 -5.73 18.28
N LYS A 2 -45.18 -6.12 17.22
CA LYS A 2 -44.75 -5.98 15.82
C LYS A 2 -44.90 -4.51 15.43
N LYS A 3 -43.87 -3.92 14.82
CA LYS A 3 -43.92 -2.55 14.30
C LYS A 3 -43.58 -2.59 12.81
N ASP A 4 -44.63 -2.62 12.00
CA ASP A 4 -44.60 -2.53 10.55
C ASP A 4 -43.95 -1.22 10.10
N ARG A 5 -43.06 -1.28 9.11
CA ARG A 5 -42.64 -0.10 8.34
C ARG A 5 -43.21 -0.20 6.93
N PRO A 6 -43.89 0.85 6.42
CA PRO A 6 -44.44 0.87 5.08
C PRO A 6 -43.36 1.13 4.02
N THR A 7 -43.40 0.32 2.97
CA THR A 7 -42.76 0.54 1.67
C THR A 7 -43.45 1.70 0.93
N LYS A 8 -42.65 2.56 0.30
CA LYS A 8 -43.13 3.49 -0.74
C LYS A 8 -42.35 3.23 -2.04
N PRO A 9 -43.03 3.01 -3.17
CA PRO A 9 -42.41 3.00 -4.49
C PRO A 9 -42.32 4.44 -5.03
N PHE A 10 -41.22 4.77 -5.71
CA PHE A 10 -41.16 5.95 -6.56
C PHE A 10 -40.66 5.56 -7.96
N THR A 11 -41.66 5.38 -8.81
CA THR A 11 -41.82 5.89 -10.18
C THR A 11 -40.57 6.07 -11.05
N ALA A 12 -40.51 5.27 -12.10
CA ALA A 12 -39.74 5.49 -13.32
C ALA A 12 -40.36 6.62 -14.16
N THR A 13 -39.53 7.42 -14.85
CA THR A 13 -39.96 8.24 -16.00
C THR A 13 -38.83 8.33 -17.04
N ALA A 14 -39.05 7.60 -18.12
CA ALA A 14 -38.80 7.83 -19.55
C ALA A 14 -37.85 8.96 -20.05
N LEU A 15 -36.86 8.53 -20.86
CA LEU A 15 -36.78 8.67 -22.34
C LEU A 15 -36.54 10.06 -22.98
N VAL A 16 -35.36 10.23 -23.60
CA VAL A 16 -35.07 10.98 -24.87
C VAL A 16 -33.74 10.40 -25.40
N ALA A 17 -33.65 9.59 -26.47
CA ALA A 17 -33.89 9.78 -27.91
C ALA A 17 -32.95 10.79 -28.62
N GLY A 18 -31.99 10.26 -29.37
CA GLY A 18 -31.53 10.87 -30.64
C GLY A 18 -30.12 11.44 -30.68
N ALA A 19 -29.22 10.76 -31.40
CA ALA A 19 -28.62 11.29 -32.63
C ALA A 19 -27.71 10.22 -33.28
N LEU A 20 -28.15 9.73 -34.44
CA LEU A 20 -27.29 9.08 -35.43
C LEU A 20 -26.25 10.10 -35.92
N GLY A 21 -24.98 9.71 -35.93
CA GLY A 21 -23.91 10.40 -36.64
C GLY A 21 -23.09 9.37 -37.43
N LEU A 22 -23.01 9.60 -38.74
CA LEU A 22 -22.46 8.71 -39.76
C LEU A 22 -20.94 8.45 -39.66
N PHE A 23 -20.59 7.25 -40.13
CA PHE A 23 -19.35 6.81 -40.80
C PHE A 23 -18.23 7.83 -41.06
N SER A 24 -17.03 7.46 -40.60
CA SER A 24 -15.80 7.68 -41.36
C SER A 24 -14.87 6.48 -41.18
N LEU A 25 -14.83 5.61 -42.21
CA LEU A 25 -13.77 4.64 -42.45
C LEU A 25 -12.49 5.40 -42.79
N GLY A 26 -11.55 5.45 -41.86
CA GLY A 26 -10.19 5.91 -42.07
C GLY A 26 -9.21 4.78 -41.82
N ALA A 27 -8.78 4.11 -42.88
CA ALA A 27 -7.59 3.27 -42.85
C ALA A 27 -6.35 4.16 -42.93
N CYS A 28 -5.41 4.00 -41.99
CA CYS A 28 -3.96 4.15 -42.12
C CYS A 28 -3.33 4.65 -40.81
N LYS A 29 -2.71 3.75 -40.04
CA LYS A 29 -1.25 3.56 -39.98
C LYS A 29 -0.93 2.69 -38.76
N LEU A 30 -0.40 1.49 -39.02
CA LEU A 30 0.58 0.92 -38.10
C LEU A 30 1.73 1.92 -38.05
N GLN A 31 1.88 2.59 -36.91
CA GLN A 31 3.07 3.35 -36.61
C GLN A 31 3.56 2.83 -35.26
N GLY A 32 4.44 1.82 -35.34
CA GLY A 32 5.35 1.53 -34.26
C GLY A 32 6.12 2.79 -33.93
N SER A 33 6.00 3.24 -32.69
CA SER A 33 6.93 4.18 -32.09
C SER A 33 6.92 3.84 -30.61
N ALA A 34 7.94 3.09 -30.19
CA ALA A 34 8.37 3.09 -28.81
C ALA A 34 8.68 4.55 -28.45
N ALA A 35 7.71 5.24 -27.86
CA ALA A 35 7.96 6.48 -27.18
C ALA A 35 8.28 6.10 -25.73
N GLU A 36 9.54 5.75 -25.48
CA GLU A 36 10.12 5.97 -24.15
C GLU A 36 10.22 7.48 -23.98
N GLY A 37 9.09 8.10 -23.65
CA GLY A 37 9.09 9.38 -22.95
C GLY A 37 9.80 9.20 -21.61
N PRO A 38 10.32 10.28 -21.00
CA PRO A 38 10.86 10.18 -19.66
C PRO A 38 9.84 9.52 -18.73
N PRO A 39 10.29 8.68 -17.79
CA PRO A 39 9.41 8.02 -16.83
C PRO A 39 8.47 9.04 -16.21
N ALA A 40 7.15 8.82 -16.32
CA ALA A 40 6.17 9.71 -15.72
C ALA A 40 6.39 9.74 -14.19
N ASP A 41 6.28 10.92 -13.60
CA ASP A 41 6.29 11.04 -12.15
C ASP A 41 5.04 10.34 -11.58
N ALA A 42 5.24 9.51 -10.57
CA ALA A 42 4.18 8.71 -9.97
C ALA A 42 4.07 9.01 -8.47
N ALA A 43 2.83 9.23 -8.03
CA ALA A 43 2.48 9.43 -6.64
C ALA A 43 2.03 8.12 -5.97
N VAL A 44 2.12 8.09 -4.64
CA VAL A 44 1.52 7.02 -3.83
C VAL A 44 0.06 7.32 -3.51
N SER A 45 -0.76 6.28 -3.40
CA SER A 45 -2.12 6.37 -2.86
C SER A 45 -2.16 6.12 -1.35
N GLU A 46 -3.37 5.98 -0.78
CA GLU A 46 -3.58 5.74 0.65
C GLU A 46 -2.86 4.48 1.15
N ALA A 47 -2.19 4.63 2.29
CA ALA A 47 -1.38 3.57 2.88
C ALA A 47 -2.24 2.47 3.52
N GLN A 48 -1.81 1.22 3.36
CA GLN A 48 -2.33 0.08 4.12
C GLN A 48 -1.32 -0.30 5.21
N THR A 49 -1.72 -0.27 6.48
CA THR A 49 -0.84 -0.55 7.62
C THR A 49 -1.24 -1.84 8.34
N VAL A 50 -0.24 -2.66 8.69
CA VAL A 50 -0.42 -3.89 9.46
C VAL A 50 0.66 -3.97 10.55
N SER A 51 0.24 -4.07 11.81
CA SER A 51 1.14 -4.23 12.97
C SER A 51 0.87 -5.49 13.80
N SER A 52 -0.24 -6.19 13.56
CA SER A 52 -0.68 -7.38 14.33
C SER A 52 -1.02 -8.52 13.39
N TYR A 53 -0.03 -9.32 13.01
CA TYR A 53 -0.19 -10.29 11.92
C TYR A 53 -0.06 -11.77 12.32
N PHE A 54 0.45 -12.07 13.52
CA PHE A 54 0.52 -13.44 14.07
C PHE A 54 -0.32 -13.67 15.34
N SER A 55 -0.83 -12.60 15.95
CA SER A 55 -1.69 -12.69 17.12
C SER A 55 -2.53 -11.44 17.23
N ILE A 56 -3.80 -11.59 17.60
CA ILE A 56 -4.61 -10.45 18.06
C ILE A 56 -4.14 -9.91 19.41
N TYR A 57 -3.18 -10.57 20.06
CA TYR A 57 -2.73 -10.28 21.41
C TYR A 57 -1.25 -9.88 21.49
N ALA A 58 -0.57 -9.67 20.36
CA ALA A 58 0.82 -9.25 20.33
C ALA A 58 1.09 -8.46 19.04
N TYR A 59 1.87 -7.40 19.16
CA TYR A 59 2.32 -6.63 18.01
C TYR A 59 3.60 -7.23 17.44
N GLY A 60 3.67 -7.27 16.11
CA GLY A 60 4.88 -7.58 15.36
C GLY A 60 5.53 -6.32 14.79
N PRO A 61 6.53 -6.47 13.90
CA PRO A 61 6.98 -5.40 13.02
C PRO A 61 5.80 -4.72 12.34
N THR A 62 5.81 -3.39 12.32
CA THR A 62 4.80 -2.62 11.59
C THR A 62 5.18 -2.57 10.13
N LYS A 63 4.25 -2.97 9.25
CA LYS A 63 4.42 -2.92 7.79
C LYS A 63 3.45 -1.91 7.21
N VAL A 64 3.95 -1.04 6.35
CA VAL A 64 3.15 -0.01 5.66
C VAL A 64 3.33 -0.20 4.17
N MET A 65 2.23 -0.42 3.45
CA MET A 65 2.23 -0.56 2.00
C MET A 65 1.55 0.63 1.35
N TYR A 66 2.25 1.22 0.38
CA TYR A 66 1.78 2.30 -0.46
C TYR A 66 1.63 1.78 -1.89
N PRO A 67 0.40 1.66 -2.43
CA PRO A 67 0.21 1.41 -3.84
C PRO A 67 0.71 2.62 -4.64
N VAL A 68 1.39 2.40 -5.76
CA VAL A 68 1.79 3.47 -6.68
C VAL A 68 0.76 3.59 -7.77
N GLU A 69 0.11 4.75 -7.86
CA GLU A 69 -1.06 4.95 -8.72
C GLU A 69 -0.72 4.73 -10.19
N GLY A 70 -1.49 3.85 -10.85
CA GLY A 70 -1.32 3.56 -12.27
C GLY A 70 -0.05 2.78 -12.66
N GLN A 71 0.85 2.45 -11.72
CA GLN A 71 2.17 1.90 -12.07
C GLN A 71 2.35 0.39 -11.84
N LYS A 72 1.32 -0.35 -11.38
CA LYS A 72 1.46 -1.76 -10.96
C LYS A 72 2.72 -1.94 -10.10
N ALA A 73 2.82 -1.13 -9.06
CA ALA A 73 3.93 -1.12 -8.14
C ALA A 73 3.43 -0.86 -6.71
N ALA A 74 4.20 -1.32 -5.74
CA ALA A 74 3.91 -1.14 -4.32
C ALA A 74 5.20 -0.82 -3.58
N LEU A 75 5.20 0.27 -2.82
CA LEU A 75 6.24 0.56 -1.85
C LEU A 75 5.86 -0.10 -0.52
N LEU A 76 6.78 -0.90 0.02
CA LEU A 76 6.65 -1.52 1.33
C LEU A 76 7.69 -0.94 2.28
N LEU A 77 7.24 -0.44 3.42
CA LEU A 77 8.06 -0.05 4.56
C LEU A 77 7.87 -1.06 5.69
N GLU A 78 8.95 -1.35 6.39
CA GLU A 78 8.95 -2.22 7.57
C GLU A 78 9.69 -1.53 8.72
N PHE A 79 9.01 -1.45 9.85
CA PHE A 79 9.48 -0.89 11.11
C PHE A 79 9.60 -2.04 12.12
N PRO A 80 10.81 -2.54 12.39
CA PRO A 80 11.04 -3.58 13.38
C PRO A 80 10.59 -3.14 14.78
N ASN A 81 10.06 -4.06 15.58
CA ASN A 81 9.58 -3.77 16.94
C ASN A 81 10.48 -4.30 18.06
N GLU A 82 11.63 -4.89 17.72
CA GLU A 82 12.50 -5.60 18.67
C GLU A 82 13.50 -4.69 19.40
N SER A 83 13.66 -3.44 18.96
CA SER A 83 14.62 -2.49 19.52
C SER A 83 13.94 -1.17 19.90
N LYS A 84 14.40 -0.57 21.00
CA LYS A 84 14.02 0.80 21.40
C LYS A 84 14.47 1.86 20.40
N SER A 85 15.52 1.57 19.62
CA SER A 85 15.93 2.45 18.53
C SER A 85 15.00 2.26 17.34
N ILE A 86 14.21 3.28 17.01
CA ILE A 86 13.37 3.25 15.81
C ILE A 86 14.27 3.19 14.58
N SER A 87 14.00 2.19 13.75
CA SER A 87 14.62 2.03 12.44
C SER A 87 13.55 1.63 11.45
N ALA A 88 13.81 1.86 10.17
CA ALA A 88 12.95 1.42 9.10
C ALA A 88 13.76 0.92 7.92
N SER A 89 13.17 -0.01 7.19
CA SER A 89 13.65 -0.44 5.88
C SER A 89 12.52 -0.30 4.88
N GLY A 90 12.86 -0.13 3.61
CA GLY A 90 11.87 0.02 2.56
C GLY A 90 12.30 -0.62 1.26
N LYS A 91 11.33 -1.15 0.51
CA LYS A 91 11.50 -1.70 -0.82
C LYS A 91 10.37 -1.25 -1.74
N LEU A 92 10.71 -0.77 -2.92
CA LEU A 92 9.77 -0.58 -4.01
C LEU A 92 9.73 -1.84 -4.86
N PHE A 93 8.55 -2.42 -5.02
CA PHE A 93 8.30 -3.58 -5.86
C PHE A 93 7.56 -3.14 -7.11
N VAL A 94 8.13 -3.40 -8.28
CA VAL A 94 7.48 -3.16 -9.58
C VAL A 94 7.03 -4.51 -10.11
N PHE A 95 5.77 -4.60 -10.52
CA PHE A 95 5.19 -5.80 -11.11
C PHE A 95 5.11 -5.65 -12.63
N ALA A 96 4.88 -6.77 -13.32
CA ALA A 96 4.62 -6.76 -14.75
C ALA A 96 3.37 -5.89 -15.06
N GLU A 97 3.34 -5.24 -16.22
CA GLU A 97 2.23 -4.35 -16.59
C GLU A 97 0.89 -5.09 -16.73
N ASP A 98 0.94 -6.37 -17.07
CA ASP A 98 -0.21 -7.27 -17.17
C ASP A 98 -0.60 -7.92 -15.83
N ALA A 99 0.12 -7.63 -14.73
CA ALA A 99 -0.24 -8.12 -13.41
C ALA A 99 -1.58 -7.53 -12.96
N SER A 100 -2.48 -8.41 -12.50
CA SER A 100 -3.76 -7.96 -11.96
C SER A 100 -3.60 -7.34 -10.58
N GLU A 101 -4.45 -6.37 -10.26
CA GLU A 101 -4.44 -5.68 -8.96
C GLU A 101 -4.78 -6.64 -7.83
N ASP A 102 -5.72 -7.56 -8.07
CA ASP A 102 -6.06 -8.63 -7.14
C ASP A 102 -4.82 -9.46 -6.81
N MET A 103 -4.01 -9.84 -7.80
CA MET A 103 -2.81 -10.67 -7.55
C MET A 103 -1.69 -9.91 -6.83
N ILE A 104 -1.61 -8.58 -7.00
CA ILE A 104 -0.73 -7.70 -6.21
C ILE A 104 -1.24 -7.59 -4.77
N GLN A 105 -2.56 -7.47 -4.58
CA GLN A 105 -3.16 -7.44 -3.24
C GLN A 105 -2.96 -8.78 -2.51
N VAL A 106 -3.09 -9.92 -3.20
CA VAL A 106 -2.77 -11.23 -2.61
C VAL A 106 -1.27 -11.34 -2.31
N TRP A 107 -0.40 -10.80 -3.18
CA TRP A 107 1.04 -10.70 -2.87
C TRP A 107 1.30 -9.86 -1.59
N TRP A 108 0.58 -8.75 -1.41
CA TRP A 108 0.67 -7.92 -0.20
C TRP A 108 0.22 -8.71 1.04
N ASN A 109 -0.90 -9.42 0.96
CA ASN A 109 -1.35 -10.31 2.03
C ASN A 109 -0.28 -11.34 2.42
N ASN A 110 0.47 -11.88 1.45
CA ASN A 110 1.57 -12.82 1.71
C ASN A 110 2.77 -12.18 2.46
N GLN A 111 2.88 -10.84 2.53
CA GLN A 111 3.99 -10.17 3.24
C GLN A 111 3.83 -10.19 4.76
N TYR A 112 2.62 -10.47 5.25
CA TYR A 112 2.29 -10.52 6.67
C TYR A 112 1.40 -11.72 7.02
N SER A 113 1.22 -12.69 6.13
CA SER A 113 0.56 -13.96 6.45
C SER A 113 1.52 -15.12 6.23
N ASP A 114 1.09 -16.35 6.51
CA ASP A 114 1.85 -17.59 6.28
C ASP A 114 2.06 -17.93 4.78
N ALA A 115 1.99 -16.93 3.89
CA ALA A 115 2.13 -17.06 2.45
C ALA A 115 1.25 -18.15 1.82
N LEU A 116 -0.01 -18.22 2.26
CA LEU A 116 -0.96 -19.29 1.90
C LEU A 116 -1.35 -19.31 0.41
N PHE A 117 -1.02 -18.26 -0.34
CA PHE A 117 -1.36 -18.14 -1.75
C PHE A 117 -0.11 -18.35 -2.62
N PRO A 118 0.09 -19.53 -3.20
CA PRO A 118 1.27 -19.82 -4.02
C PRO A 118 1.23 -19.14 -5.40
N ASN A 119 0.02 -18.80 -5.88
CA ASN A 119 -0.18 -18.12 -7.14
C ASN A 119 -0.52 -16.64 -6.89
N VAL A 120 0.51 -15.80 -6.88
CA VAL A 120 0.41 -14.35 -6.68
C VAL A 120 1.27 -13.63 -7.71
N ALA A 121 1.06 -12.32 -7.84
CA ALA A 121 1.92 -11.48 -8.65
C ALA A 121 3.37 -11.58 -8.13
N LYS A 122 4.32 -11.63 -9.06
CA LYS A 122 5.76 -11.63 -8.73
C LYS A 122 6.34 -10.29 -9.19
N PRO A 123 7.07 -9.59 -8.33
CA PRO A 123 7.80 -8.39 -8.75
C PRO A 123 8.79 -8.75 -9.86
N VAL A 124 8.82 -7.94 -10.92
CA VAL A 124 9.84 -8.01 -11.97
C VAL A 124 11.08 -7.20 -11.57
N GLU A 125 10.89 -6.21 -10.70
CA GLU A 125 11.95 -5.38 -10.15
C GLU A 125 11.72 -5.19 -8.64
N THR A 126 12.82 -5.10 -7.89
CA THR A 126 12.80 -4.77 -6.46
C THR A 126 13.93 -3.82 -6.14
N ILE A 127 13.58 -2.62 -5.71
CA ILE A 127 14.54 -1.56 -5.38
C ILE A 127 14.54 -1.38 -3.87
N THR A 128 15.71 -1.53 -3.23
CA THR A 128 15.85 -1.22 -1.80
C THR A 128 16.08 0.27 -1.61
N LEU A 129 15.34 0.90 -0.70
CA LEU A 129 15.41 2.35 -0.50
C LEU A 129 16.77 2.80 0.06
N GLY A 130 17.32 2.08 1.04
CA GLY A 130 18.57 2.44 1.69
C GLY A 130 18.49 3.85 2.31
N ASN A 131 19.43 4.72 1.97
CA ASN A 131 19.48 6.11 2.45
C ASN A 131 18.36 7.02 1.88
N ARG A 132 17.50 6.51 0.98
CA ARG A 132 16.33 7.24 0.50
C ARG A 132 15.16 7.21 1.49
N LEU A 133 15.23 6.39 2.54
CA LEU A 133 14.28 6.38 3.64
C LEU A 133 14.95 6.97 4.88
N GLU A 134 14.35 8.02 5.42
CA GLU A 134 14.84 8.73 6.60
C GLU A 134 13.73 8.78 7.66
N ILE A 135 14.06 8.45 8.90
CA ILE A 135 13.18 8.75 10.05
C ILE A 135 13.43 10.20 10.44
N VAL A 136 12.40 11.04 10.30
CA VAL A 136 12.47 12.47 10.61
C VAL A 136 12.26 12.70 12.10
N SER A 137 11.29 12.01 12.69
CA SER A 137 11.00 12.07 14.12
C SER A 137 10.35 10.78 14.59
N ALA A 138 10.47 10.53 15.89
CA ALA A 138 9.76 9.47 16.57
C ALA A 138 9.39 9.92 17.98
N GLU A 139 8.10 9.99 18.26
CA GLU A 139 7.56 10.51 19.51
C GLU A 139 6.72 9.45 20.21
N MET A 140 6.99 9.21 21.49
CA MET A 140 6.18 8.30 22.29
C MET A 140 4.82 8.93 22.58
N THR A 141 3.75 8.31 22.12
CA THR A 141 2.37 8.78 22.30
C THR A 141 1.63 8.01 23.38
N GLY A 142 2.15 6.85 23.80
CA GLY A 142 1.57 6.07 24.89
C GLY A 142 2.26 4.75 25.12
N THR A 143 1.58 3.89 25.87
CA THR A 143 2.01 2.52 26.15
C THR A 143 0.81 1.59 26.05
N GLU A 144 1.00 0.41 25.47
CA GLU A 144 -0.02 -0.62 25.38
C GLU A 144 0.44 -1.93 26.03
N ARG A 145 -0.51 -2.63 26.67
CA ARG A 145 -0.27 -3.92 27.33
C ARG A 145 -1.32 -4.93 26.87
N PRO A 146 -1.17 -5.52 25.67
CA PRO A 146 -2.10 -6.51 25.14
C PRO A 146 -2.21 -7.76 26.02
N ARG A 147 -1.15 -8.07 26.78
CA ARG A 147 -1.07 -9.18 27.74
C ARG A 147 -0.32 -8.75 29.01
N GLU A 148 -0.58 -9.44 30.12
CA GLU A 148 0.11 -9.15 31.38
C GLU A 148 1.63 -9.29 31.28
N ASP A 149 2.19 -10.11 30.39
CA ASP A 149 3.62 -10.31 30.23
C ASP A 149 4.28 -9.42 29.14
N GLN A 150 3.49 -8.60 28.42
CA GLN A 150 3.99 -7.81 27.28
C GLN A 150 3.63 -6.34 27.41
N SER A 151 4.61 -5.45 27.32
CA SER A 151 4.40 -4.02 27.25
C SER A 151 5.02 -3.47 25.97
N TYR A 152 4.33 -2.53 25.32
CA TYR A 152 4.80 -1.86 24.12
C TYR A 152 4.75 -0.35 24.34
N ASP A 153 5.80 0.34 23.90
CA ASP A 153 5.73 1.78 23.69
C ASP A 153 5.04 2.03 22.35
N VAL A 154 4.06 2.94 22.35
CA VAL A 154 3.38 3.38 21.14
C VAL A 154 4.08 4.63 20.66
N MET A 155 4.57 4.59 19.43
CA MET A 155 5.42 5.63 18.85
C MET A 155 4.76 6.16 17.59
N ALA A 156 4.53 7.46 17.51
CA ALA A 156 4.23 8.14 16.26
C ALA A 156 5.55 8.41 15.54
N VAL A 157 5.70 7.86 14.32
CA VAL A 157 6.93 7.93 13.54
C VAL A 157 6.66 8.70 12.25
N THR A 158 7.33 9.83 12.08
CA THR A 158 7.35 10.58 10.83
C THR A 158 8.60 10.19 10.04
N TYR A 159 8.44 9.94 8.75
CA TYR A 159 9.52 9.56 7.86
C TYR A 159 9.42 10.29 6.54
N ARG A 160 10.54 10.37 5.84
CA ARG A 160 10.67 10.95 4.52
C ARG A 160 11.24 9.93 3.57
N ILE A 161 10.69 9.92 2.37
CA ILE A 161 11.20 9.15 1.24
C ILE A 161 11.68 10.13 0.17
N ALA A 162 12.91 9.96 -0.29
CA ALA A 162 13.43 10.67 -1.45
C ALA A 162 13.01 10.00 -2.75
N ASN A 163 13.12 10.69 -3.88
CA ASN A 163 12.75 10.16 -5.20
C ASN A 163 13.42 8.80 -5.47
N VAL A 164 12.63 7.86 -5.98
CA VAL A 164 13.09 6.51 -6.33
C VAL A 164 12.88 6.30 -7.83
N PRO A 165 13.93 6.45 -8.65
CA PRO A 165 13.83 6.19 -10.08
C PRO A 165 13.70 4.69 -10.34
N THR A 166 12.86 4.32 -11.31
CA THR A 166 12.74 2.98 -11.90
C THR A 166 12.93 3.09 -13.41
N GLU A 167 12.92 1.97 -14.13
CA GLU A 167 12.92 2.00 -15.60
C GLU A 167 11.62 2.57 -16.18
N ARG A 168 10.49 2.47 -15.46
CA ARG A 168 9.13 2.81 -15.97
C ARG A 168 8.61 4.17 -15.50
N PHE A 169 8.94 4.55 -14.27
CA PHE A 169 8.45 5.76 -13.60
C PHE A 169 9.45 6.24 -12.55
N THR A 170 9.30 7.48 -12.08
CA THR A 170 9.97 7.95 -10.86
C THR A 170 8.95 8.05 -9.75
N LEU A 171 9.15 7.32 -8.66
CA LEU A 171 8.36 7.53 -7.44
C LEU A 171 8.78 8.88 -6.85
N GLU A 172 7.87 9.84 -6.80
CA GLU A 172 8.13 11.11 -6.16
C GLU A 172 8.34 10.95 -4.66
N GLY A 173 9.29 11.71 -4.12
CA GLY A 173 9.54 11.74 -2.69
C GLY A 173 8.38 12.36 -1.93
N PHE A 174 8.10 11.83 -0.75
CA PHE A 174 7.01 12.28 0.11
C PHE A 174 7.36 12.09 1.59
N GLU A 175 6.55 12.69 2.45
CA GLU A 175 6.58 12.47 3.90
C GLU A 175 5.36 11.67 4.33
N GLY A 176 5.56 10.75 5.26
CA GLY A 176 4.53 9.90 5.82
C GLY A 176 4.61 9.83 7.33
N GLU A 177 3.51 9.40 7.94
CA GLU A 177 3.43 9.12 9.37
C GLU A 177 2.86 7.71 9.57
N THR A 178 3.34 7.01 10.59
CA THR A 178 2.76 5.74 11.02
C THR A 178 2.90 5.55 12.53
N THR A 179 2.06 4.68 13.09
CA THR A 179 2.17 4.26 14.49
C THR A 179 2.93 2.94 14.55
N VAL A 180 4.01 2.93 15.32
CA VAL A 180 4.83 1.74 15.58
C VAL A 180 4.70 1.33 17.04
N TYR A 181 4.64 0.03 17.28
CA TYR A 181 4.60 -0.57 18.61
C TYR A 181 5.95 -1.20 18.90
N VAL A 182 6.69 -0.67 19.86
CA VAL A 182 8.03 -1.15 20.22
C VAL A 182 7.97 -1.96 21.49
N MET A 183 8.44 -3.20 21.46
CA MET A 183 8.42 -4.05 22.64
C MET A 183 9.36 -3.49 23.71
N MET A 184 8.81 -3.19 24.89
CA MET A 184 9.58 -2.87 26.08
C MET A 184 10.10 -4.18 26.63
N GLU A 185 11.43 -4.32 26.80
CA GLU A 185 12.07 -5.52 27.34
C GLU A 185 11.36 -6.02 28.62
N GLY A 186 10.47 -7.01 28.43
CA GLY A 186 9.94 -7.90 29.44
C GLY A 186 10.46 -9.29 29.11
N LYS A 187 10.63 -10.15 30.13
CA LYS A 187 11.15 -11.52 29.96
C LYS A 187 10.53 -12.16 28.70
N ARG A 188 11.36 -12.45 27.70
CA ARG A 188 10.96 -13.36 26.62
C ARG A 188 10.40 -14.62 27.31
N PRO A 189 9.21 -15.11 26.92
CA PRO A 189 8.68 -16.35 27.46
C PRO A 189 9.66 -17.51 27.29
#